data_AF-A0A382GDF7-F1
#
_entry.id   AF-A0A382GDF7-F1
#
_cell.length_a   1.000
_cell.length_b   1.000
_cell.length_c   1.000
_cell.angle_alpha   90.00
_cell.angle_beta   90.00
_cell.angle_gamma   90.00
#
_symmetry.space_group_name_H-M   'P 1'
#
loop_
_entity.id
_entity.type
_entity.pdbx_description
1 polymer ?
#
loop_
_entity_poly.entity_id
_entity_poly.type
_entity_poly.pdbx_seq_one_letter_code
_entity_poly.pdbx_strand_id
1 'polypeptide(L)'
;MSKYFKDIFESISTMLTGLGITWMHMVRIRSNNVTLQYPEEKWPRPERNIGFDHSNYNVIRSRLHVDIDDCIGCLKCERVCPVQCIKIVTEKAPVRGEDIQDIGHIGVTSNSSRKALVVTRFDIDMTECCYCNLCTYPCPEECIYMTGGPNAHKHPIDYEFSEFDRSDLIYRFAKKGTKDGLEKILDGKGSDG
;
A
#
# COMPACT_ATOMS: atom_id res chain seq x y z
N MET A 1 -8.51 -16.87 -65.59
CA MET A 1 -8.68 -15.40 -65.64
C MET A 1 -9.84 -14.92 -64.77
N SER A 2 -11.09 -15.35 -64.98
CA SER A 2 -12.25 -14.85 -64.20
C SER A 2 -12.14 -15.03 -62.67
N LYS A 3 -11.60 -16.16 -62.18
CA LYS A 3 -11.41 -16.41 -60.74
C LYS A 3 -10.42 -15.42 -60.10
N TYR A 4 -9.28 -15.19 -60.74
CA TYR A 4 -8.25 -14.24 -60.29
C TYR A 4 -8.79 -12.81 -60.10
N PHE A 5 -9.61 -12.33 -61.04
CA PHE A 5 -10.23 -11.00 -60.91
C PHE A 5 -11.30 -10.94 -59.81
N LYS A 6 -12.02 -12.03 -59.55
CA LYS A 6 -12.96 -12.11 -58.41
C LYS A 6 -12.22 -12.05 -57.08
N ASP A 7 -11.12 -12.79 -56.95
CA ASP A 7 -10.30 -12.82 -55.74
C ASP A 7 -9.67 -11.44 -55.45
N ILE A 8 -9.24 -10.70 -56.48
CA ILE A 8 -8.75 -9.32 -56.35
C ILE A 8 -9.86 -8.38 -55.88
N PHE A 9 -11.07 -8.48 -56.47
CA PHE A 9 -12.20 -7.64 -56.08
C PHE A 9 -12.64 -7.90 -54.64
N GLU A 10 -12.67 -9.16 -54.23
CA GLU A 10 -12.95 -9.55 -52.84
C GLU A 10 -11.88 -8.99 -51.89
N SER A 11 -10.60 -9.07 -52.25
CA SER A 11 -9.50 -8.53 -51.46
C SER A 11 -9.57 -6.99 -51.32
N ILE A 12 -9.91 -6.27 -52.40
CA ILE A 12 -10.04 -4.82 -52.36
C ILE A 12 -11.27 -4.40 -51.56
N SER A 13 -12.41 -5.08 -51.74
CA SER A 13 -13.66 -4.74 -51.05
C SER A 13 -13.57 -4.97 -49.54
N THR A 14 -12.92 -6.06 -49.11
CA THR A 14 -12.65 -6.33 -47.69
C THR A 14 -11.67 -5.31 -47.10
N MET A 15 -10.63 -4.93 -47.83
CA MET A 15 -9.70 -3.88 -47.42
C MET A 15 -10.40 -2.53 -47.25
N LEU A 16 -11.22 -2.11 -48.22
CA LEU A 16 -11.99 -0.87 -48.14
C LEU A 16 -13.00 -0.88 -46.99
N THR A 17 -13.61 -2.03 -46.71
CA THR A 17 -14.51 -2.20 -45.55
C THR A 17 -13.75 -1.98 -44.23
N GLY A 18 -12.55 -2.55 -44.11
CA GLY A 18 -11.66 -2.33 -42.96
C GLY A 18 -11.27 -0.85 -42.80
N LEU A 19 -10.85 -0.20 -43.88
CA LEU A 19 -10.53 1.24 -43.87
C LEU A 19 -11.75 2.09 -43.49
N GLY A 20 -12.95 1.72 -43.92
CA GLY A 20 -14.19 2.41 -43.55
C GLY A 20 -14.45 2.38 -42.04
N ILE A 21 -14.17 1.25 -41.38
CA ILE A 21 -14.25 1.13 -39.92
C ILE A 21 -13.19 2.02 -39.25
N THR A 22 -11.94 1.99 -39.72
CA THR A 22 -10.87 2.86 -39.20
C THR A 22 -11.21 4.34 -39.33
N TRP A 23 -11.74 4.75 -40.49
CA TRP A 23 -12.19 6.12 -40.74
C TRP A 23 -13.32 6.52 -39.78
N MET A 24 -14.28 5.63 -39.55
CA MET A 24 -15.36 5.85 -38.58
C MET A 24 -14.81 6.08 -37.16
N HIS A 25 -13.83 5.30 -36.71
CA HIS A 25 -13.17 5.52 -35.43
C HIS A 25 -12.42 6.86 -35.38
N MET A 26 -11.74 7.26 -36.46
CA MET A 26 -11.01 8.52 -36.54
C MET A 26 -11.92 9.76 -36.45
N VAL A 27 -13.16 9.68 -36.95
CA VAL A 27 -14.13 10.75 -36.80
C VAL A 27 -14.79 10.71 -35.41
N ARG A 28 -15.13 9.51 -34.89
CA ARG A 28 -15.78 9.34 -33.59
C ARG A 28 -14.93 9.74 -32.39
N ILE A 29 -13.60 9.61 -32.46
CA ILE A 29 -12.71 9.98 -31.36
C ILE A 29 -12.76 11.47 -31.01
N ARG A 30 -13.16 12.34 -31.95
CA ARG A 30 -13.30 13.78 -31.72
C ARG A 30 -14.46 14.11 -30.77
N SER A 31 -15.49 13.26 -30.71
CA SER A 31 -16.67 13.45 -29.86
C SER A 31 -16.68 12.58 -28.60
N ASN A 32 -16.07 11.39 -28.64
CA ASN A 32 -16.03 10.44 -27.52
C ASN A 32 -14.62 9.86 -27.36
N ASN A 33 -13.71 10.61 -26.74
CA ASN A 33 -12.40 10.08 -26.39
C ASN A 33 -12.50 9.15 -25.16
N VAL A 34 -11.80 8.03 -25.21
CA VAL A 34 -11.66 7.11 -24.05
C VAL A 34 -10.36 7.37 -23.28
N THR A 35 -9.48 8.19 -23.86
CA THR A 35 -8.18 8.55 -23.28
C THR A 35 -8.36 9.71 -22.32
N LEU A 36 -7.73 9.59 -21.16
CA LEU A 36 -7.65 10.62 -20.15
C LEU A 36 -6.22 11.17 -20.14
N GLN A 37 -6.06 12.49 -20.09
CA GLN A 37 -4.75 13.15 -20.18
C GLN A 37 -4.07 13.20 -18.82
N TYR A 38 -3.26 12.19 -18.51
CA TYR A 38 -2.40 12.21 -17.33
C TYR A 38 -1.19 13.13 -17.57
N PRO A 39 -0.80 14.01 -16.63
CA PRO A 39 -1.18 14.04 -15.21
C PRO A 39 -2.33 14.99 -14.82
N GLU A 40 -2.82 15.85 -15.72
CA GLU A 40 -3.81 16.88 -15.41
C GLU A 40 -5.18 16.29 -15.05
N GLU A 41 -5.58 15.27 -15.79
CA GLU A 41 -6.76 14.48 -15.51
C GLU A 41 -6.32 13.17 -14.85
N LYS A 42 -7.09 12.72 -13.86
CA LYS A 42 -6.89 11.42 -13.18
C LYS A 42 -8.23 10.72 -13.12
N TRP A 43 -8.23 9.40 -13.26
CA TRP A 43 -9.47 8.63 -13.22
C TRP A 43 -10.24 8.91 -11.93
N PRO A 44 -11.55 9.22 -12.00
CA PRO A 44 -12.37 9.34 -10.81
C PRO A 44 -12.31 8.01 -10.08
N ARG A 45 -11.85 8.07 -8.84
CA ARG A 45 -11.60 6.87 -8.04
C ARG A 45 -12.95 6.30 -7.61
N PRO A 46 -13.19 4.99 -7.75
CA PRO A 46 -14.41 4.40 -7.24
C PRO A 46 -14.52 4.68 -5.74
N GLU A 47 -15.58 5.35 -5.31
CA GLU A 47 -16.03 5.42 -3.92
C GLU A 47 -16.62 4.05 -3.52
N ARG A 48 -15.84 2.97 -3.65
CA ARG A 48 -16.30 1.67 -3.15
C ARG A 48 -16.37 1.79 -1.64
N ASN A 49 -17.53 1.57 -1.04
CA ASN A 49 -17.68 1.36 0.40
C ASN A 49 -16.76 0.21 0.82
N ILE A 50 -15.81 0.49 1.70
CA ILE A 50 -14.95 -0.53 2.29
C ILE A 50 -15.65 -1.04 3.54
N GLY A 51 -15.96 -2.33 3.55
CA GLY A 51 -16.56 -3.05 4.66
C GLY A 51 -16.31 -4.55 4.51
N PHE A 52 -16.65 -5.33 5.54
CA PHE A 52 -16.40 -6.78 5.66
C PHE A 52 -17.18 -7.68 4.66
N ASP A 53 -17.93 -7.10 3.72
CA ASP A 53 -18.68 -7.87 2.72
C ASP A 53 -17.74 -8.31 1.58
N HIS A 54 -17.62 -9.64 1.40
CA HIS A 54 -16.74 -10.28 0.41
C HIS A 54 -17.03 -9.86 -1.05
N SER A 55 -18.21 -9.30 -1.34
CA SER A 55 -18.56 -8.73 -2.65
C SER A 55 -17.81 -7.42 -2.98
N ASN A 56 -17.32 -6.72 -1.95
CA ASN A 56 -16.67 -5.42 -2.04
C ASN A 56 -15.15 -5.50 -1.81
N TYR A 57 -14.47 -6.48 -2.45
CA TYR A 57 -13.01 -6.59 -2.46
C TYR A 57 -12.30 -5.23 -2.63
N ASN A 58 -11.35 -4.97 -1.73
CA ASN A 58 -10.47 -3.81 -1.67
C ASN A 58 -9.58 -3.75 -2.93
N VAL A 59 -9.87 -2.87 -3.89
CA VAL A 59 -9.15 -2.80 -5.18
C VAL A 59 -8.07 -1.72 -5.23
N ILE A 60 -7.96 -0.87 -4.21
CA ILE A 60 -6.97 0.20 -4.22
C ILE A 60 -5.62 -0.39 -3.78
N ARG A 61 -4.78 -0.68 -4.78
CA ARG A 61 -3.35 -0.98 -4.61
C ARG A 61 -2.61 0.32 -4.46
N SER A 62 -2.53 0.82 -3.23
CA SER A 62 -1.76 2.01 -2.88
C SER A 62 -0.63 1.65 -1.92
N ARG A 63 0.19 2.62 -1.58
CA ARG A 63 1.26 2.46 -0.59
C ARG A 63 0.69 2.04 0.76
N LEU A 64 1.35 1.08 1.41
CA LEU A 64 1.11 0.74 2.81
C LEU A 64 1.67 1.83 3.73
N HIS A 65 0.89 2.22 4.73
CA HIS A 65 1.32 3.08 5.82
C HIS A 65 1.14 2.38 7.16
N VAL A 66 1.96 2.75 8.15
CA VAL A 66 1.89 2.21 9.50
C VAL A 66 1.96 3.35 10.52
N ASP A 67 0.90 3.47 11.31
CA ASP A 67 0.85 4.34 12.48
C ASP A 67 1.62 3.64 13.62
N ILE A 68 2.93 3.91 13.75
CA ILE A 68 3.79 3.23 14.72
C ILE A 68 3.34 3.46 16.17
N ASP A 69 2.69 4.59 16.42
CA ASP A 69 2.12 4.98 17.71
C ASP A 69 0.97 4.09 18.16
N ASP A 70 0.30 3.39 17.24
CA ASP A 70 -0.73 2.40 17.57
C ASP A 70 -0.23 0.95 17.44
N CYS A 71 0.96 0.74 16.87
CA CYS A 71 1.51 -0.61 16.73
C CYS A 71 1.91 -1.21 18.09
N ILE A 72 1.33 -2.37 18.43
CA ILE A 72 1.61 -3.14 19.65
C ILE A 72 2.70 -4.23 19.47
N GLY A 73 3.30 -4.35 18.28
CA GLY A 73 4.35 -5.33 18.01
C GLY A 73 3.90 -6.80 18.00
N CYS A 74 2.65 -7.10 17.60
CA CYS A 74 2.09 -8.46 17.67
C CYS A 74 2.59 -9.45 16.60
N LEU A 75 3.37 -9.00 15.60
CA LEU A 75 3.93 -9.78 14.49
C LEU A 75 2.92 -10.48 13.56
N LYS A 76 1.62 -10.20 13.68
CA LYS A 76 0.59 -10.84 12.85
C LYS A 76 0.71 -10.46 11.37
N CYS A 77 1.01 -9.20 11.07
CA CYS A 77 1.17 -8.69 9.71
C CYS A 77 2.42 -9.26 9.01
N GLU A 78 3.50 -9.51 9.74
CA GLU A 78 4.69 -10.19 9.21
C GLU A 78 4.39 -11.65 8.88
N ARG A 79 3.70 -12.37 9.78
CA ARG A 79 3.38 -13.80 9.58
C ARG A 79 2.41 -14.07 8.44
N VAL A 80 1.44 -13.19 8.22
CA VAL A 80 0.44 -13.36 7.13
C VAL A 80 1.00 -12.99 5.76
N CYS A 81 2.11 -12.24 5.70
CA CYS A 81 2.64 -11.73 4.45
C CYS A 81 3.15 -12.89 3.56
N PRO A 82 2.58 -13.10 2.36
CA PRO A 82 2.95 -14.24 1.51
C PRO A 82 4.37 -14.16 0.96
N VAL A 83 4.90 -12.93 0.83
CA VAL A 83 6.25 -12.64 0.30
C VAL A 83 7.23 -12.22 1.40
N GLN A 84 6.79 -12.19 2.67
CA GLN A 84 7.61 -11.82 3.84
C GLN A 84 8.34 -10.47 3.73
N CYS A 85 7.74 -9.49 3.03
CA CYS A 85 8.32 -8.16 2.81
C CYS A 85 8.31 -7.23 4.03
N ILE A 86 7.63 -7.62 5.11
CA ILE A 86 7.56 -6.85 6.37
C ILE A 86 8.54 -7.49 7.36
N LYS A 87 9.42 -6.68 7.97
CA LYS A 87 10.35 -7.12 9.01
C LYS A 87 10.11 -6.34 10.29
N ILE A 88 9.78 -7.03 11.37
CA ILE A 88 9.47 -6.41 12.66
C ILE A 88 10.40 -6.97 13.73
N VAL A 89 11.04 -6.09 14.48
CA VAL A 89 11.82 -6.44 15.68
C VAL A 89 11.21 -5.72 16.87
N THR A 90 10.97 -6.47 17.93
CA THR A 90 10.34 -5.97 19.14
C THR A 90 11.12 -6.36 20.38
N GLU A 91 11.18 -5.47 21.35
CA GLU A 91 11.80 -5.70 22.65
C GLU A 91 10.77 -5.47 23.76
N LYS A 92 11.00 -6.06 24.94
CA LYS A 92 10.07 -5.94 26.06
C LYS A 92 10.15 -4.54 26.64
N ALA A 93 8.99 -3.89 26.82
CA ALA A 93 8.94 -2.63 27.53
C ALA A 93 9.33 -2.84 29.01
N PRO A 94 10.08 -1.92 29.62
CA PRO A 94 10.45 -1.98 31.03
C PRO A 94 9.25 -1.93 31.98
N VAL A 95 8.19 -1.21 31.60
CA VAL A 95 6.90 -1.16 32.30
C VAL A 95 5.78 -1.21 31.27
N ARG A 96 4.72 -1.98 31.56
CA ARG A 96 3.62 -2.19 30.61
C ARG A 96 2.63 -1.03 30.67
N GLY A 97 2.36 -0.40 29.53
CA GLY A 97 1.34 0.63 29.40
C GLY A 97 1.73 2.01 29.88
N GLU A 98 3.02 2.23 30.17
CA GLU A 98 3.56 3.55 30.49
C GLU A 98 4.32 4.12 29.29
N ASP A 99 4.22 5.43 29.13
CA ASP A 99 4.92 6.15 28.08
C ASP A 99 6.40 6.30 28.45
N ILE A 100 7.29 5.95 27.52
CA ILE A 100 8.73 6.10 27.69
C ILE A 100 9.17 7.29 26.84
N GLN A 101 9.30 8.45 27.49
CA GLN A 101 9.56 9.73 26.83
C GLN A 101 10.91 9.75 26.09
N ASP A 102 11.94 9.11 26.65
CA ASP A 102 13.30 9.08 26.07
C ASP A 102 13.37 8.47 24.67
N ILE A 103 12.42 7.58 24.36
CA ILE A 103 12.34 6.84 23.10
C ILE A 103 11.10 7.24 22.28
N GLY A 104 10.23 8.10 22.86
CA GLY A 104 8.92 8.41 22.32
C GLY A 104 8.02 7.18 22.19
N HIS A 105 8.16 6.17 23.05
CA HIS A 105 7.24 5.02 23.06
C HIS A 105 5.94 5.41 23.77
N ILE A 106 4.82 5.39 23.05
CA ILE A 106 3.50 5.59 23.63
C ILE A 106 3.00 4.23 24.14
N GLY A 107 2.73 4.14 25.44
CA GLY A 107 2.32 2.95 26.16
C GLY A 107 0.85 2.58 25.94
N VAL A 108 0.00 3.49 25.49
CA VAL A 108 -1.44 3.24 25.23
C VAL A 108 -1.80 3.61 23.79
N THR A 109 -2.47 2.71 23.07
CA THR A 109 -2.96 2.96 21.70
C THR A 109 -4.24 3.80 21.69
N SER A 110 -4.58 4.32 20.51
CA SER A 110 -5.87 4.98 20.24
C SER A 110 -7.08 4.12 20.62
N ASN A 111 -6.99 2.79 20.51
CA ASN A 111 -8.04 1.86 20.93
C ASN A 111 -7.91 1.39 22.39
N SER A 112 -7.19 2.14 23.24
CA SER A 112 -6.99 1.89 24.67
C SER A 112 -6.21 0.63 25.05
N SER A 113 -5.51 0.00 24.11
CA SER A 113 -4.69 -1.17 24.43
C SER A 113 -3.34 -0.78 25.01
N ARG A 114 -2.92 -1.48 26.06
CA ARG A 114 -1.63 -1.23 26.74
C ARG A 114 -0.51 -1.98 26.05
N LYS A 115 0.46 -1.26 25.52
CA LYS A 115 1.66 -1.79 24.89
C LYS A 115 2.55 -2.47 25.92
N ALA A 116 2.96 -3.69 25.60
CA ALA A 116 3.93 -4.46 26.37
C ALA A 116 5.27 -4.63 25.62
N LEU A 117 5.28 -4.28 24.33
CA LEU A 117 6.42 -4.43 23.43
C LEU A 117 6.73 -3.09 22.77
N VAL A 118 8.01 -2.75 22.75
CA VAL A 118 8.55 -1.61 22.01
C VAL A 118 9.02 -2.13 20.66
N VAL A 119 8.55 -1.51 19.58
CA VAL A 119 8.96 -1.88 18.21
C VAL A 119 10.25 -1.15 17.87
N THR A 120 11.38 -1.87 17.84
CA THR A 120 12.70 -1.30 17.54
C THR A 120 12.97 -1.21 16.04
N ARG A 121 12.34 -2.08 15.25
CA ARG A 121 12.40 -2.07 13.79
C ARG A 121 11.04 -2.41 13.20
N PHE A 122 10.61 -1.64 12.21
CA PHE A 122 9.43 -1.92 11.41
C PHE A 122 9.72 -1.45 10.00
N ASP A 123 10.13 -2.38 9.14
CA ASP A 123 10.46 -2.09 7.75
C ASP A 123 9.47 -2.79 6.84
N ILE A 124 9.02 -2.10 5.80
CA ILE A 124 8.24 -2.67 4.69
C ILE A 124 9.04 -2.46 3.41
N ASP A 125 9.44 -3.57 2.80
CA ASP A 125 10.02 -3.56 1.46
C ASP A 125 8.89 -3.52 0.41
N MET A 126 8.69 -2.35 -0.22
CA MET A 126 7.68 -2.19 -1.26
C MET A 126 8.11 -2.80 -2.60
N THR A 127 9.39 -3.13 -2.76
CA THR A 127 9.92 -3.79 -3.97
C THR A 127 9.51 -5.26 -4.03
N GLU A 128 9.25 -5.86 -2.86
CA GLU A 128 8.77 -7.24 -2.73
C GLU A 128 7.24 -7.30 -2.54
N CYS A 129 6.62 -6.23 -2.03
CA CYS A 129 5.19 -6.20 -1.72
C CYS A 129 4.30 -6.45 -2.96
N CYS A 130 3.34 -7.38 -2.84
CA CYS A 130 2.36 -7.66 -3.90
C CYS A 130 1.03 -6.89 -3.76
N TYR A 131 0.95 -5.94 -2.81
CA TYR A 131 -0.23 -5.10 -2.54
C TYR A 131 -1.54 -5.89 -2.35
N CYS A 132 -1.45 -7.07 -1.74
CA CYS A 132 -2.60 -7.97 -1.54
C CYS A 132 -3.52 -7.58 -0.38
N ASN A 133 -3.11 -6.62 0.46
CA ASN A 133 -3.86 -6.15 1.63
C ASN A 133 -4.08 -7.21 2.74
N LEU A 134 -3.35 -8.33 2.71
CA LEU A 134 -3.50 -9.37 3.75
C LEU A 134 -2.94 -8.97 5.11
N CYS A 135 -1.98 -8.04 5.16
CA CYS A 135 -1.35 -7.57 6.40
C CYS A 135 -2.25 -6.67 7.26
N THR A 136 -3.27 -6.05 6.67
CA THR A 136 -4.17 -5.11 7.36
C THR A 136 -5.27 -5.85 8.11
N TYR A 137 -5.80 -6.93 7.53
CA TYR A 137 -6.87 -7.73 8.10
C TYR A 137 -6.58 -8.30 9.51
N PRO A 138 -5.41 -8.87 9.81
CA PRO A 138 -5.15 -9.41 11.13
C PRO A 138 -4.66 -8.36 12.15
N CYS A 139 -4.52 -7.10 11.75
CA CYS A 139 -4.05 -6.05 12.65
C CYS A 139 -5.14 -5.68 13.67
N PRO A 140 -4.96 -5.96 14.98
CA PRO A 140 -5.99 -5.72 15.98
C PRO A 140 -6.22 -4.22 16.26
N GLU A 141 -5.21 -3.39 16.01
CA GLU A 141 -5.25 -1.94 16.26
C GLU A 141 -5.52 -1.14 14.98
N GLU A 142 -5.66 -1.81 13.83
CA GLU A 142 -5.83 -1.16 12.52
C GLU A 142 -4.72 -0.13 12.19
N CYS A 143 -3.54 -0.30 12.78
CA CYS A 143 -2.42 0.62 12.62
C CYS A 143 -1.68 0.49 11.27
N ILE A 144 -1.81 -0.65 10.58
CA ILE A 144 -1.27 -0.85 9.22
C ILE A 144 -2.43 -0.87 8.23
N TYR A 145 -2.33 -0.04 7.20
CA TYR A 145 -3.38 0.11 6.21
C TYR A 145 -2.85 0.57 4.85
N MET A 146 -3.63 0.32 3.80
CA MET A 146 -3.41 0.90 2.48
C MET A 146 -3.91 2.36 2.49
N THR A 147 -3.10 3.28 1.96
CA THR A 147 -3.43 4.72 1.90
C THR A 147 -4.57 5.01 0.92
N GLY A 148 -5.40 6.03 1.20
CA GLY A 148 -6.60 6.30 0.41
C GLY A 148 -7.76 5.33 0.69
N GLY A 149 -8.76 5.32 -0.20
CA GLY A 149 -10.00 4.56 0.02
C GLY A 149 -10.70 4.96 1.32
N PRO A 150 -10.92 4.04 2.28
CA PRO A 150 -11.60 4.35 3.55
C PRO A 150 -10.70 5.17 4.45
N ASN A 151 -9.38 4.96 4.31
CA ASN A 151 -8.35 5.61 5.09
C ASN A 151 -7.90 6.92 4.44
N ALA A 152 -8.65 7.43 3.45
CA ALA A 152 -8.41 8.74 2.85
C ALA A 152 -8.45 9.88 3.87
N HIS A 153 -9.17 9.69 4.98
CA HIS A 153 -9.20 10.62 6.12
C HIS A 153 -7.87 10.65 6.91
N LYS A 154 -7.11 9.54 6.91
CA LYS A 154 -5.78 9.47 7.53
C LYS A 154 -4.70 9.95 6.55
N HIS A 155 -4.64 9.30 5.38
CA HIS A 155 -3.67 9.62 4.34
C HIS A 155 -4.33 9.65 2.96
N PRO A 156 -3.96 10.63 2.10
CA PRO A 156 -4.41 10.63 0.71
C PRO A 156 -3.92 9.36 0.00
N ILE A 157 -4.61 8.96 -1.06
CA ILE A 157 -4.16 7.83 -1.88
C ILE A 157 -2.77 8.13 -2.42
N ASP A 158 -1.91 7.14 -2.34
CA ASP A 158 -0.55 7.26 -2.86
C ASP A 158 -0.23 6.02 -3.70
N TYR A 159 -0.28 6.18 -5.01
CA TYR A 159 0.10 5.16 -6.00
C TYR A 159 1.22 5.63 -6.93
N GLU A 160 1.69 6.87 -6.74
CA GLU A 160 2.68 7.56 -7.57
C GLU A 160 3.99 7.78 -6.78
N PHE A 161 4.44 6.76 -6.07
CA PHE A 161 5.64 6.80 -5.21
C PHE A 161 6.85 6.12 -5.86
N SER A 162 7.00 6.28 -7.18
CA SER A 162 8.16 5.73 -7.90
C SER A 162 9.44 6.43 -7.46
N GLU A 163 10.47 5.64 -7.13
CA GLU A 163 11.80 6.12 -6.78
C GLU A 163 12.84 5.71 -7.83
N PHE A 164 13.95 6.44 -7.90
CA PHE A 164 15.06 6.12 -8.81
C PHE A 164 15.87 4.91 -8.33
N ASP A 165 16.14 4.85 -7.03
CA ASP A 165 16.90 3.78 -6.40
C ASP A 165 15.98 2.79 -5.68
N ARG A 166 16.29 1.49 -5.84
CA ARG A 166 15.52 0.42 -5.19
C ARG A 166 15.51 0.54 -3.66
N SER A 167 16.60 1.05 -3.09
CA SER A 167 16.75 1.19 -1.64
C SER A 167 15.78 2.19 -1.03
N ASP A 168 15.29 3.16 -1.80
CA ASP A 168 14.36 4.19 -1.32
C ASP A 168 12.92 3.66 -1.21
N LEU A 169 12.63 2.52 -1.83
CA LEU A 169 11.36 1.79 -1.69
C LEU A 169 11.28 0.92 -0.42
N ILE A 170 12.31 0.97 0.43
CA ILE A 170 12.30 0.32 1.76
C ILE A 170 11.85 1.34 2.79
N TYR A 171 10.58 1.29 3.17
CA TYR A 171 9.99 2.22 4.13
C TYR A 171 10.24 1.74 5.55
N ARG A 172 10.76 2.64 6.38
CA ARG A 172 11.06 2.38 7.80
C ARG A 172 10.13 3.22 8.67
N PHE A 173 9.31 2.56 9.48
CA PHE A 173 8.29 3.20 10.32
C PHE A 173 8.67 3.27 11.80
N ALA A 174 9.70 2.53 12.23
CA ALA A 174 10.19 2.61 13.60
C ALA A 174 10.80 3.99 13.90
N LYS A 175 10.62 4.48 15.14
CA LYS A 175 11.18 5.76 15.57
C LYS A 175 12.71 5.70 15.59
N LYS A 176 13.38 6.80 15.28
CA LYS A 176 14.86 6.87 15.30
C LYS A 176 15.37 6.77 16.74
N GLY A 177 16.45 6.01 16.96
CA GLY A 177 17.04 5.82 18.28
C GLY A 177 16.28 4.84 19.18
N THR A 178 15.28 4.12 18.67
CA THR A 178 14.47 3.22 19.50
C THR A 178 15.29 2.11 20.14
N LYS A 179 16.22 1.55 19.38
CA LYS A 179 17.11 0.48 19.85
C LYS A 179 18.14 1.00 20.85
N ASP A 180 18.94 1.98 20.45
CA ASP A 180 20.00 2.56 21.29
C ASP A 180 19.44 3.20 22.58
N GLY A 181 18.23 3.77 22.53
CA GLY A 181 17.55 4.34 23.69
C GLY A 181 17.05 3.27 24.66
N LEU A 182 16.54 2.15 24.14
CA LEU A 182 16.07 1.05 24.98
C LEU A 182 17.24 0.31 25.66
N GLU A 183 18.35 0.10 24.96
CA GLU A 183 19.58 -0.47 25.53
C GLU A 183 20.07 0.36 26.73
N LYS A 184 20.10 1.70 26.62
CA LYS A 184 20.47 2.59 27.75
C LYS A 184 19.53 2.49 28.95
N ILE A 185 18.22 2.31 28.74
CA ILE A 185 17.25 2.17 29.83
C ILE A 185 17.39 0.81 30.51
N LEU A 186 17.67 -0.25 29.74
CA LEU A 186 17.91 -1.59 30.28
C LEU A 186 19.21 -1.64 31.07
N ASP A 187 20.29 -1.03 30.56
CA ASP A 187 21.59 -0.95 31.24
C ASP A 187 21.54 -0.07 32.50
N GLY A 188 20.77 1.03 32.47
CA GLY A 188 20.59 1.93 33.62
C GLY A 188 19.74 1.36 34.76
N LYS A 189 18.95 0.30 34.53
CA LYS A 189 18.22 -0.42 35.58
C LYS A 189 19.06 -1.53 36.27
N GLY A 190 20.32 -1.69 35.89
CA GLY A 190 21.24 -2.67 36.48
C GLY A 190 22.05 -2.18 37.68
N SER A 191 21.87 -0.93 38.13
CA SER A 191 22.72 -0.32 39.16
C SER A 191 22.00 0.17 40.42
N ASP A 192 20.80 -0.32 40.72
CA ASP A 192 20.14 -0.09 42.01
C ASP A 192 19.86 -1.45 42.67
N GLY A 193 20.87 -1.93 43.40
CA GLY A 193 20.78 -3.02 44.38
C GLY A 193 20.82 -2.48 45.80
#